data_AF-A0A397V1D9-F1
#
_entry.id   AF-A0A397V1D9-F1
#
_cell.length_a   1.000
_cell.length_b   1.000
_cell.length_c   1.000
_cell.angle_alpha   90.00
_cell.angle_beta   90.00
_cell.angle_gamma   90.00
#
_symmetry.space_group_name_H-M   'P 1'
#
loop_
_entity.id
_entity.type
_entity.pdbx_description
1 polymer ?
#
loop_
_entity_poly.entity_id
_entity_poly.type
_entity_poly.pdbx_seq_one_letter_code
_entity_poly.pdbx_strand_id
1 'polypeptide(L)' 'MNIEADEISENDRKYKVLIVDDNNDMRDYLADLLNEFDIYRPCDGQDAIRTLKMFKKLPNLILSMGCIK' A
#
# COMPACT_ATOMS: atom_id res chain seq x y z
N MET A 1 -18.48 6.70 30.52
CA MET A 1 -18.25 5.80 29.37
C MET A 1 -16.79 5.94 29.01
N ASN A 2 -16.00 4.90 29.28
CA ASN A 2 -14.56 4.92 29.08
C ASN A 2 -14.29 4.81 27.58
N ILE A 3 -13.76 5.87 26.99
CA ILE A 3 -13.09 5.77 25.70
C ILE A 3 -11.68 5.34 26.05
N GLU A 4 -11.42 4.04 25.97
CA GLU A 4 -10.06 3.54 25.84
C GLU A 4 -9.57 4.03 24.48
N ALA A 5 -8.93 5.20 24.50
CA ALA A 5 -8.11 5.63 23.41
C ALA A 5 -6.98 4.62 23.32
N ASP A 6 -7.09 3.75 22.33
CA ASP A 6 -6.03 2.87 21.86
C ASP A 6 -4.83 3.78 21.52
N GLU A 7 -3.95 4.02 22.50
CA GLU A 7 -2.70 4.77 22.35
C GLU A 7 -1.77 3.94 21.46
N ILE A 8 -2.06 3.95 20.16
CA ILE A 8 -1.16 3.44 19.16
C ILE A 8 -0.14 4.55 18.97
N SER A 9 1.09 4.31 19.41
CA SER A 9 2.19 5.26 19.21
C SER A 9 2.23 5.64 17.73
N GLU A 10 2.36 6.92 17.40
CA GLU A 10 2.41 7.37 16.00
C GLU A 10 3.53 6.68 15.20
N ASN A 11 4.53 6.14 15.90
CA ASN A 11 5.63 5.36 15.35
C ASN A 11 5.27 3.90 14.99
N ASP A 12 4.17 3.34 15.48
CA ASP A 12 3.77 1.94 15.20
C ASP A 12 2.85 1.80 13.99
N ARG A 13 2.31 2.90 13.45
CA ARG A 13 1.50 2.87 12.22
C ARG A 13 2.38 3.15 11.00
N LYS A 14 3.08 2.12 10.51
CA LYS A 14 3.59 2.18 9.13
C LYS A 14 2.42 2.40 8.18
N TYR A 15 2.40 3.56 7.52
CA TYR A 15 1.42 3.86 6.48
C TYR A 15 1.55 2.83 5.37
N LYS A 16 0.41 2.38 4.85
CA LYS A 16 0.36 1.37 3.78
C LYS A 16 0.31 2.04 2.43
N VAL A 17 1.18 1.63 1.51
CA VAL A 17 1.20 2.14 0.15
C VAL A 17 1.03 0.97 -0.82
N LEU A 18 0.13 1.12 -1.78
CA LEU A 18 -0.08 0.17 -2.87
C LEU A 18 0.51 0.76 -4.15
N ILE A 19 1.46 0.06 -4.78
CA ILE A 19 2.10 0.45 -6.04
C ILE A 19 1.63 -0.52 -7.12
N VAL A 20 0.84 -0.02 -8.07
CA VAL A 20 0.32 -0.77 -9.21
C VAL A 20 1.01 -0.28 -10.47
N ASP A 21 1.90 -1.11 -11.00
CA ASP A 21 2.68 -0.82 -12.20
C ASP A 21 3.02 -2.14 -12.92
N ASP A 22 2.80 -2.19 -14.23
CA ASP A 22 3.06 -3.36 -15.07
C ASP A 22 4.55 -3.51 -15.43
N ASN A 23 5.36 -2.46 -15.21
CA ASN A 23 6.81 -2.49 -15.32
C ASN A 23 7.47 -2.87 -13.98
N ASN A 24 8.15 -4.02 -13.97
CA ASN A 24 8.82 -4.55 -12.78
C ASN A 24 9.91 -3.61 -12.25
N ASP A 25 10.73 -3.03 -13.12
CA ASP A 25 11.86 -2.18 -12.73
C ASP A 25 11.36 -0.89 -12.06
N MET A 26 10.28 -0.29 -12.59
CA MET A 26 9.64 0.88 -11.97
C MET A 26 9.03 0.55 -10.63
N ARG A 27 8.35 -0.60 -10.52
CA ARG A 27 7.71 -1.05 -9.29
C ARG A 27 8.74 -1.32 -8.18
N ASP A 28 9.87 -1.91 -8.53
CA ASP A 28 10.96 -2.18 -7.58
C ASP A 28 11.71 -0.89 -7.19
N TYR A 29 11.99 -0.01 -8.14
CA TYR A 29 12.55 1.31 -7.85
C TYR A 29 11.69 2.11 -6.86
N LEU A 30 10.37 2.16 -7.07
CA LEU A 30 9.46 2.87 -6.17
C LEU A 30 9.36 2.20 -4.80
N ALA A 31 9.44 0.87 -4.73
CA ALA A 31 9.43 0.15 -3.46
C ALA A 31 10.70 0.44 -2.64
N ASP A 32 11.86 0.49 -3.30
CA ASP A 32 13.12 0.84 -2.67
C ASP A 32 13.13 2.31 -2.21
N LEU A 33 12.57 3.21 -3.02
CA LEU A 33 12.44 4.63 -2.67
C LEU A 33 11.52 4.87 -1.47
N LEU A 34 10.46 4.07 -1.33
CA LEU A 34 9.42 4.20 -0.30
C LEU A 34 9.56 3.14 0.82
N ASN A 35 10.76 2.60 1.04
CA ASN A 35 11.00 1.46 1.93
C ASN A 35 10.67 1.70 3.42
N GLU A 36 10.45 2.95 3.82
CA GLU A 36 10.02 3.29 5.18
C GLU A 36 8.57 2.86 5.48
N PHE A 37 7.75 2.72 4.44
CA PHE A 37 6.33 2.36 4.50
C PHE A 37 6.10 0.85 4.37
N ASP A 38 4.86 0.41 4.60
CA ASP A 38 4.42 -0.95 4.29
C ASP A 38 3.97 -1.02 2.82
N ILE A 39 4.87 -1.49 1.95
CA ILE A 39 4.71 -1.45 0.49
C ILE A 39 4.11 -2.74 -0.04
N TYR A 40 3.01 -2.62 -0.77
CA TYR A 40 2.38 -3.70 -1.55
C TYR A 40 2.53 -3.41 -3.03
N ARG A 41 2.90 -4.42 -3.83
CA ARG A 41 3.38 -4.23 -5.22
C ARG A 41 2.58 -5.06 -6.26
N PRO A 42 1.27 -4.83 -6.44
CA PRO A 42 0.55 -5.49 -7.53
C PRO A 42 1.13 -5.18 -8.91
N CYS A 43 1.14 -6.17 -9.80
CA CYS A 43 1.62 -5.97 -11.18
C CYS A 43 0.51 -5.54 -12.15
N ASP A 44 -0.76 -5.66 -11.78
CA ASP A 44 -1.90 -5.25 -12.59
C ASP A 44 -3.11 -4.84 -11.75
N GLY A 45 -4.17 -4.36 -12.41
CA GLY A 45 -5.39 -3.94 -11.74
C GLY A 45 -6.17 -5.07 -11.07
N GLN A 46 -6.15 -6.29 -11.63
CA GLN A 46 -6.84 -7.42 -11.00
C GLN A 46 -6.14 -7.83 -9.72
N ASP A 47 -4.83 -7.88 -9.72
CA ASP A 47 -4.01 -8.16 -8.57
C ASP A 47 -4.15 -7.06 -7.51
N ALA A 48 -4.25 -5.79 -7.93
CA ALA A 48 -4.55 -4.68 -7.04
C ALA A 48 -5.91 -4.85 -6.34
N ILE A 49 -6.97 -5.19 -7.09
CA ILE A 49 -8.29 -5.43 -6.51
C ILE A 49 -8.29 -6.63 -5.55
N ARG A 50 -7.57 -7.72 -5.88
CA ARG A 50 -7.43 -8.87 -4.99
C ARG A 50 -6.72 -8.47 -3.69
N THR A 51 -5.62 -7.73 -3.80
CA THR A 51 -4.86 -7.22 -2.66
C THR A 51 -5.72 -6.31 -1.77
N LEU A 52 -6.45 -5.38 -2.38
CA LEU A 52 -7.35 -4.48 -1.65
C LEU A 52 -8.45 -5.22 -0.88
N LYS A 53 -9.00 -6.30 -1.45
CA LYS A 53 -10.01 -7.13 -0.79
C LYS A 53 -9.49 -7.89 0.44
N MET A 54 -8.18 -8.11 0.53
CA MET A 54 -7.57 -8.79 1.69
C MET A 54 -7.37 -7.85 2.89
N PHE A 55 -7.42 -6.53 2.67
CA PHE A 55 -7.16 -5.57 3.72
C PHE A 55 -8.39 -5.28 4.58
N LYS A 56 -8.22 -5.35 5.90
CA LYS A 56 -9.20 -4.84 6.87
C LYS A 56 -9.34 -3.31 6.82
N LYS A 57 -8.27 -2.61 6.43
CA LYS A 57 -8.19 -1.16 6.26
C LYS A 57 -7.45 -0.85 4.96
N LEU A 58 -8.05 -0.01 4.12
CA LEU A 58 -7.48 0.39 2.83
C LEU A 58 -6.10 1.06 2.98
N PRO A 59 -5.24 0.97 1.95
CA PRO A 59 -3.97 1.67 1.95
C PRO A 59 -4.16 3.18 2.05
N ASN A 60 -3.16 3.84 2.60
CA ASN A 60 -3.13 5.29 2.77
C ASN A 60 -2.84 6.03 1.46
N LEU A 61 -2.15 5.35 0.54
CA LEU A 61 -1.81 5.86 -0.78
C LEU A 61 -1.85 4.72 -1.80
N ILE A 62 -2.39 5.00 -2.98
CA ILE A 62 -2.32 4.12 -4.15
C ILE A 62 -1.60 4.90 -5.26
N LEU A 63 -0.49 4.35 -5.74
CA LEU A 63 0.22 4.83 -6.91
C LEU A 63 -0.12 3.89 -8.05
N SER A 64 -0.73 4.43 -9.11
CA SER A 64 -1.10 3.68 -10.31
C SER A 64 -0.42 4.32 -11.50
N MET A 65 0.54 3.63 -12.08
CA MET A 65 1.31 4.08 -13.23
C MET A 65 1.20 3.03 -14.34
N GLY A 66 1.06 3.49 -15.59
CA GLY A 66 0.75 2.61 -16.73
C GLY A 66 -0.76 2.41 -16.97
N CYS A 67 -1.13 2.01 -18.18
CA CYS A 67 -2.52 1.66 -18.49
C CYS A 67 -2.86 0.35 -17.77
N ILE A 68 -3.58 0.41 -16.65
CA ILE A 68 -4.29 -0.75 -16.11
C ILE A 68 -5.23 -1.25 -17.22
N LYS A 69 -4.87 -2.36 -17.89
CA LYS A 69 -5.74 -3.03 -18.86
C LYS A 69 -6.77 -3.91 -18.15
#